data_AF-A0A6C9EEN5-F1
#
_entry.id   AF-A0A6C9EEN5-F1
#
_cell.length_a   1.000
_cell.length_b   1.000
_cell.length_c   1.000
_cell.angle_alpha   90.00
_cell.angle_beta   90.00
_cell.angle_gamma   90.00
#
_symmetry.space_group_name_H-M   'P 1'
#
loop_
_entity.id
_entity.type
_entity.pdbx_description
1 polymer ?
#
loop_
_entity_poly.entity_id
_entity_poly.type
_entity_poly.pdbx_seq_one_letter_code
_entity_poly.pdbx_strand_id
1 'polypeptide(L)' 'LTGHENEVVSAQPDTVTDTADLVTVVALVTLHTDALHATRDEAVAFVLPGTAFRVSAGVAAEMTERGLARMQ' A
#
# COMPACT_ATOMS: atom_id res chain seq x y z
N LEU A 1 -9.42 -25.90 -36.63
CA LEU A 1 -9.82 -25.62 -35.23
C LEU A 1 -8.52 -25.43 -34.45
N THR A 2 -7.98 -24.22 -34.47
CA THR A 2 -8.06 -23.20 -33.39
C THR A 2 -7.34 -23.68 -32.13
N GLY A 3 -6.22 -23.01 -31.86
CA GLY A 3 -5.22 -23.38 -30.86
C GLY A 3 -5.78 -23.42 -29.45
N HIS A 4 -5.22 -24.35 -28.66
CA HIS A 4 -5.45 -24.39 -27.23
C HIS A 4 -4.63 -23.27 -26.61
N GLU A 5 -5.37 -22.28 -26.11
CA GLU A 5 -4.83 -21.04 -25.60
C GLU A 5 -3.99 -21.31 -24.35
N ASN A 6 -2.82 -20.69 -24.35
CA ASN A 6 -1.89 -20.59 -23.25
C ASN A 6 -2.55 -19.78 -22.12
N GLU A 7 -3.34 -20.45 -21.28
CA GLU A 7 -3.86 -19.86 -20.05
C GLU A 7 -2.72 -19.80 -19.02
N VAL A 8 -1.86 -18.79 -19.20
CA VAL A 8 -1.00 -18.31 -18.11
C VAL A 8 -1.95 -17.62 -17.14
N VAL A 9 -2.65 -18.38 -16.29
CA VAL A 9 -3.16 -17.87 -15.02
C VAL A 9 -1.93 -17.58 -14.17
N SER A 10 -1.28 -16.46 -14.48
CA SER A 10 -0.71 -15.64 -13.43
C SER A 10 -1.91 -15.24 -12.59
N ALA A 11 -2.19 -16.03 -11.56
CA ALA A 11 -2.71 -15.47 -10.32
C ALA A 11 -1.63 -14.49 -9.86
N GLN A 12 -1.58 -13.32 -10.52
CA GLN A 12 -1.18 -12.11 -9.83
C GLN A 12 -2.11 -12.16 -8.62
N PRO A 13 -1.60 -12.23 -7.39
CA PRO A 13 -2.43 -11.81 -6.30
C PRO A 13 -2.83 -10.40 -6.73
N ASP A 14 -4.08 -10.24 -7.14
CA ASP A 14 -4.82 -9.03 -6.91
C ASP A 14 -4.66 -8.81 -5.40
N THR A 15 -3.51 -8.24 -5.01
CA THR A 15 -3.38 -7.36 -3.87
C THR A 15 -4.24 -6.16 -4.23
N VAL A 16 -5.54 -6.39 -4.41
CA VAL A 16 -6.59 -5.49 -4.00
C VAL A 16 -6.27 -5.32 -2.54
N THR A 17 -5.50 -4.27 -2.28
CA THR A 17 -5.33 -3.69 -0.96
C THR A 17 -6.75 -3.42 -0.50
N ASP A 18 -7.31 -4.38 0.25
CA ASP A 18 -8.69 -4.38 0.70
C ASP A 18 -8.90 -3.06 1.43
N THR A 19 -9.55 -2.13 0.73
CA THR A 19 -9.55 -0.72 1.12
C THR A 19 -10.35 -0.54 2.41
N ALA A 20 -11.09 -1.58 2.83
CA ALA A 20 -11.90 -1.60 4.04
C ALA A 20 -11.08 -1.68 5.33
N ASP A 21 -9.81 -2.11 5.29
CA ASP A 21 -8.93 -2.20 6.47
C ASP A 21 -7.66 -1.36 6.34
N LEU A 22 -7.74 -0.21 5.65
CA LEU A 22 -6.61 0.71 5.59
C LEU A 22 -6.57 1.65 6.77
N VAL A 23 -5.46 1.61 7.48
CA VAL A 23 -5.16 2.49 8.61
C VAL A 23 -4.36 3.69 8.15
N THR A 24 -4.61 4.84 8.77
CA THR A 24 -3.87 6.07 8.47
C THR A 24 -2.63 6.13 9.33
N VAL A 25 -1.48 6.29 8.70
CA VAL A 25 -0.18 6.50 9.35
C VAL A 25 0.49 7.74 8.78
N VAL A 26 1.35 8.37 9.57
CA VAL A 26 2.13 9.54 9.17
C VAL A 26 3.59 9.13 9.00
N ALA A 27 4.16 9.41 7.83
CA ALA A 27 5.56 9.13 7.56
C ALA A 27 6.46 10.01 8.45
N LEU A 28 7.49 9.41 9.04
CA LEU A 28 8.52 10.13 9.80
C LEU A 28 9.79 10.33 8.96
N VAL A 29 9.97 9.49 7.94
CA VAL A 29 11.05 9.55 6.96
C VAL A 29 10.46 9.55 5.56
N THR A 30 11.28 9.89 4.57
CA THR A 30 10.89 9.74 3.17
C THR A 30 10.79 8.25 2.81
N LEU A 31 9.60 7.80 2.41
CA LEU A 31 9.32 6.40 2.09
C LEU A 31 8.94 6.26 0.61
N HIS A 32 9.54 5.27 -0.04
CA HIS A 32 9.08 4.78 -1.34
C HIS A 32 8.20 3.55 -1.07
N THR A 33 6.89 3.74 -1.16
CA THR A 33 5.88 2.72 -0.87
C THR A 33 4.75 2.90 -1.87
N ASP A 34 4.11 1.81 -2.29
CA ASP A 34 2.88 1.91 -3.08
C ASP A 34 1.72 1.97 -2.09
N ALA A 35 1.32 3.19 -1.72
CA ALA A 35 0.29 3.43 -0.72
C ALA A 35 -0.71 4.47 -1.19
N LEU A 36 -1.89 4.51 -0.58
CA LEU A 36 -2.92 5.48 -0.93
C LEU A 36 -2.79 6.74 -0.07
N HIS A 37 -2.95 7.93 -0.65
CA HIS A 37 -2.98 9.17 0.11
C HIS A 37 -4.18 9.17 1.07
N ALA A 38 -3.99 9.52 2.35
CA ALA A 38 -5.05 9.37 3.35
C ALA A 38 -6.34 10.13 2.97
N THR A 39 -6.20 11.38 2.52
CA THR A 39 -7.34 12.23 2.12
C THR A 39 -7.84 11.98 0.69
N ARG A 40 -6.92 11.75 -0.25
CA ARG A 40 -7.24 11.72 -1.69
C ARG A 40 -7.45 10.34 -2.26
N ASP A 41 -7.07 9.30 -1.51
CA ASP A 41 -7.16 7.90 -1.94
C ASP A 41 -6.40 7.64 -3.27
N GLU A 42 -5.46 8.52 -3.64
CA GLU A 42 -4.65 8.38 -4.84
C GLU A 42 -3.38 7.58 -4.54
N ALA A 43 -2.89 6.79 -5.49
CA ALA A 43 -1.63 6.08 -5.33
C ALA A 43 -0.47 7.07 -5.22
N VAL A 44 0.30 6.95 -4.15
CA VAL A 44 1.46 7.77 -3.85
C VAL A 44 2.68 6.86 -3.84
N ALA A 45 3.58 7.04 -4.80
CA ALA A 45 4.85 6.32 -4.82
C ALA A 45 5.86 6.89 -3.80
N PHE A 46 5.71 8.18 -3.44
CA PHE A 46 6.69 8.91 -2.64
C PHE A 46 6.01 9.67 -1.50
N VAL A 47 6.21 9.19 -0.27
CA VAL A 47 5.64 9.81 0.92
C VAL A 47 6.72 10.62 1.62
N LEU A 48 6.49 11.92 1.74
CA LEU A 48 7.37 12.83 2.49
C LEU A 48 7.10 12.71 4.00
N PRO A 49 8.11 13.00 4.85
CA PRO A 49 7.91 13.06 6.29
C PRO A 49 6.86 14.11 6.65
N GLY A 50 5.91 13.74 7.51
CA GLY A 50 4.74 14.53 7.89
C GLY A 50 3.50 14.27 7.02
N THR A 51 3.61 13.53 5.92
CA THR A 51 2.47 13.17 5.07
C THR A 51 1.72 11.98 5.67
N ALA A 52 0.39 12.11 5.75
CA ALA A 52 -0.51 11.03 6.14
C ALA A 52 -0.89 10.17 4.93
N PHE A 53 -0.75 8.86 5.05
CA PHE A 53 -1.06 7.89 4.01
C PHE A 53 -1.73 6.66 4.62
N ARG A 54 -2.45 5.93 3.78
CA ARG A 54 -3.24 4.76 4.13
C ARG A 54 -2.56 3.50 3.62
N VAL A 55 -2.32 2.58 4.55
CA VAL A 55 -1.74 1.25 4.30
C VAL A 55 -2.51 0.20 5.10
N SER A 56 -2.30 -1.07 4.79
CA SER A 56 -2.88 -2.16 5.58
C SER A 56 -2.34 -2.16 7.02
N ALA A 57 -3.14 -2.64 7.97
CA ALA A 57 -2.74 -2.70 9.38
C ALA A 57 -1.40 -3.42 9.61
N GLY A 58 -1.13 -4.49 8.85
CA GLY A 58 0.15 -5.21 8.91
C GLY A 58 1.35 -4.36 8.46
N VAL A 59 1.21 -3.60 7.37
CA VAL A 59 2.25 -2.69 6.89
C VAL A 59 2.45 -1.52 7.86
N ALA A 60 1.36 -0.97 8.40
CA ALA A 60 1.44 0.09 9.42
C ALA A 60 2.16 -0.37 10.68
N ALA A 61 1.90 -1.59 11.14
CA ALA A 61 2.62 -2.18 12.28
C ALA A 61 4.12 -2.28 11.97
N GLU A 62 4.51 -2.86 10.83
CA GLU A 62 5.92 -2.98 10.43
C GLU A 62 6.59 -1.59 10.33
N MET A 63 5.92 -0.62 9.71
CA MET A 63 6.43 0.73 9.57
C MET A 63 6.60 1.42 10.93
N THR A 64 5.70 1.17 11.88
CA THR A 64 5.78 1.71 13.23
C THR A 64 6.90 1.05 14.03
N GLU A 65 7.02 -0.28 13.95
CA GLU A 65 8.10 -1.06 14.61
C GLU A 65 9.48 -0.65 14.11
N ARG A 66 9.59 -0.35 12.81
CA ARG A 66 10.83 0.13 12.19
C ARG A 66 11.07 1.64 12.38
N GLY A 67 10.16 2.37 13.02
CA GLY A 67 10.26 3.82 13.24
C GLY A 67 10.15 4.66 11.97
N LEU A 68 9.55 4.11 10.90
CA LEU A 68 9.39 4.75 9.60
C LEU A 68 8.14 5.63 9.53
N ALA A 69 7.09 5.22 10.24
CA ALA A 69 5.82 5.94 10.33
C ALA A 69 5.27 5.87 11.76
N ARG A 70 4.26 6.69 12.06
CA ARG A 70 3.48 6.60 13.30
C ARG A 70 2.00 6.42 12.99
N MET A 71 1.28 5.66 13.82
CA MET A 71 -0.17 5.62 13.78
C MET A 71 -0.77 6.97 14.19
N GLN A 72 -1.83 7.40 13.48
CA GLN A 72 -2.56 8.62 13.75
C GLN A 72 -3.92 8.34 14.39
#